data_AF-A0A7X9FG28-F1
#
_entry.id   AF-A0A7X9FG28-F1
#
_cell.length_a   1.000
_cell.length_b   1.000
_cell.length_c   1.000
_cell.angle_alpha   90.00
_cell.angle_beta   90.00
_cell.angle_gamma   90.00
#
_symmetry.space_group_name_H-M   'P 1'
#
loop_
_entity.id
_entity.type
_entity.pdbx_description
1 polymer ?
#
loop_
_entity_poly.entity_id
_entity_poly.type
_entity_poly.pdbx_seq_one_letter_code
_entity_poly.pdbx_strand_id
1 'polypeptide(L)' 'MVRQTDPLGFFKTMAYDLNRNLIAVTDEEGRVTRFEYDAANRQTAVIGPDPQVLGGPDGPRTDMDYDAAGRVIAR' A
#
# COMPACT_ATOMS: atom_id res chain seq x y z
N MET A 1 2.88 5.84 -12.24
CA MET A 1 2.36 4.46 -12.14
C MET A 1 3.24 3.56 -12.99
N VAL A 2 3.64 2.40 -12.48
CA VAL A 2 4.57 1.45 -13.11
C VAL A 2 3.93 0.07 -13.12
N ARG A 3 3.93 -0.64 -14.25
CA ARG A 3 3.45 -2.03 -14.34
C ARG A 3 4.64 -2.98 -14.38
N GLN A 4 4.58 -4.01 -13.55
CA GLN A 4 5.53 -5.13 -13.56
C GLN A 4 4.77 -6.40 -13.92
N THR A 5 5.22 -7.10 -14.95
CA THR A 5 4.68 -8.39 -15.39
C THR A 5 5.74 -9.45 -15.15
N ASP A 6 5.37 -10.57 -14.56
CA ASP A 6 6.26 -11.71 -14.36
C ASP A 6 6.30 -12.62 -15.61
N PRO A 7 7.22 -13.60 -15.67
CA PRO A 7 7.31 -14.52 -16.81
C PRO A 7 6.09 -15.43 -17.00
N LEU A 8 5.23 -15.58 -15.99
CA LEU A 8 4.01 -16.38 -16.04
C LEU A 8 2.81 -15.56 -16.56
N GLY A 9 2.98 -14.26 -16.75
CA GLY A 9 1.96 -13.34 -17.24
C GLY A 9 1.16 -12.64 -16.15
N PHE A 10 1.42 -12.94 -14.86
CA PHE A 10 0.83 -12.19 -13.75
C PHE A 10 1.44 -10.79 -13.72
N PHE A 11 0.65 -9.79 -13.39
CA PHE A 11 1.13 -8.42 -13.35
C PHE A 11 0.59 -7.68 -12.15
N LYS A 12 1.42 -6.79 -11.62
CA LYS A 12 1.01 -5.80 -10.64
C LYS A 12 1.31 -4.41 -11.13
N THR A 13 0.52 -3.47 -10.67
CA THR A 13 0.72 -2.05 -10.96
C THR A 13 0.99 -1.28 -9.68
N MET A 14 2.03 -0.46 -9.69
CA MET A 14 2.52 0.29 -8.54
C MET A 14 2.33 1.79 -8.77
N ALA A 15 1.77 2.48 -7.78
CA ALA A 15 1.65 3.93 -7.75
C ALA A 15 2.58 4.51 -6.69
N TYR A 16 3.18 5.66 -7.00
CA TYR A 16 4.13 6.32 -6.12
C TYR A 16 3.72 7.79 -5.92
N ASP A 17 4.03 8.34 -4.74
CA ASP A 17 3.93 9.77 -4.49
C ASP A 17 5.13 10.55 -5.07
N LEU A 18 5.16 11.87 -4.84
CA LEU A 18 6.25 12.75 -5.29
C LEU A 18 7.60 12.46 -4.62
N ASN A 19 7.58 11.86 -3.43
CA ASN A 19 8.76 11.46 -2.68
C ASN A 19 9.26 10.06 -3.08
N ARG A 20 8.60 9.40 -4.05
CA ARG A 20 8.83 8.03 -4.50
C ARG A 20 8.49 6.96 -3.44
N ASN A 21 7.60 7.27 -2.50
CA ASN A 21 7.01 6.26 -1.63
C ASN A 21 5.93 5.48 -2.40
N LEU A 22 5.85 4.17 -2.19
CA LEU A 22 4.85 3.30 -2.82
C LEU A 22 3.49 3.48 -2.15
N ILE A 23 2.53 4.14 -2.79
CA ILE A 23 1.23 4.46 -2.19
C ILE A 23 0.12 3.47 -2.56
N ALA A 24 0.30 2.69 -3.63
CA ALA A 24 -0.65 1.64 -3.98
C ALA A 24 0.00 0.52 -4.80
N VAL A 25 -0.46 -0.71 -4.58
CA VAL A 25 -0.22 -1.88 -5.42
C VAL A 25 -1.56 -2.45 -5.85
N THR A 26 -1.74 -2.66 -7.15
CA THR A 26 -2.89 -3.34 -7.72
C THR A 26 -2.42 -4.66 -8.33
N ASP A 27 -2.97 -5.79 -7.88
CA ASP A 27 -2.70 -7.10 -8.48
C ASP A 27 -3.48 -7.30 -9.81
N GLU A 28 -3.25 -8.41 -10.48
CA GLU A 28 -3.88 -8.79 -11.74
C GLU A 28 -5.40 -9.01 -11.61
N GLU A 29 -5.88 -9.35 -10.41
CA GLU A 29 -7.31 -9.47 -10.11
C GLU A 29 -7.96 -8.12 -9.76
N GLY A 30 -7.19 -7.03 -9.76
CA GLY A 30 -7.69 -5.68 -9.45
C GLY A 30 -7.84 -5.41 -7.95
N ARG A 31 -7.28 -6.25 -7.08
CA ARG A 31 -7.21 -5.98 -5.64
C ARG A 31 -6.16 -4.91 -5.40
N VAL A 32 -6.52 -3.90 -4.61
CA VAL A 32 -5.67 -2.76 -4.30
C VAL A 32 -5.24 -2.80 -2.84
N THR A 33 -3.94 -2.77 -2.61
CA THR A 33 -3.35 -2.48 -1.30
C THR A 33 -2.79 -1.06 -1.31
N ARG A 34 -3.20 -0.21 -0.36
CA ARG A 34 -2.71 1.17 -0.23
C ARG A 34 -1.79 1.33 0.97
N PHE A 35 -0.90 2.30 0.87
CA PHE A 35 0.07 2.64 1.91
C PHE A 35 0.02 4.15 2.15
N GLU A 36 0.05 4.53 3.42
CA GLU A 36 0.13 5.93 3.83
C GLU A 36 1.45 6.21 4.52
N TYR A 37 1.92 7.45 4.38
CA TYR A 37 3.19 7.90 4.92
C TYR A 37 3.03 9.24 5.62
N ASP A 38 3.80 9.46 6.69
CA ASP A 38 3.92 10.77 7.32
C ASP A 38 4.88 11.70 6.55
N ALA A 39 4.98 12.96 6.99
CA ALA A 39 5.87 13.95 6.39
C ALA A 39 7.37 13.59 6.48
N ALA A 40 7.74 12.61 7.32
CA ALA A 40 9.09 12.08 7.45
C ALA A 40 9.31 10.81 6.58
N ASN A 41 8.38 10.48 5.67
CA ASN A 41 8.38 9.29 4.82
C ASN A 41 8.35 7.96 5.60
N ARG A 42 7.75 7.93 6.79
CA ARG A 42 7.52 6.70 7.55
C ARG A 42 6.12 6.18 7.27
N GLN A 43 5.99 4.88 7.05
CA GLN A 43 4.72 4.26 6.63
C GLN A 43 3.72 4.16 7.80
N THR A 44 2.75 5.05 7.88
CA THR A 44 1.79 5.11 9.01
C THR A 44 0.62 4.15 8.89
N ALA A 45 0.33 3.62 7.71
CA ALA A 45 -0.72 2.61 7.56
C ALA A 45 -0.55 1.73 6.33
N VAL A 46 -1.13 0.53 6.43
CA VAL A 46 -1.40 -0.36 5.31
C VAL A 46 -2.90 -0.61 5.27
N ILE A 47 -3.48 -0.45 4.08
CA ILE A 47 -4.89 -0.67 3.83
C ILE A 47 -4.99 -1.80 2.81
N GLY A 48 -5.50 -2.95 3.23
CA GLY A 48 -5.70 -4.10 2.36
C GLY A 48 -6.89 -3.92 1.41
N PRO A 49 -7.02 -4.82 0.42
CA PRO A 49 -8.19 -4.85 -0.44
C PRO A 49 -9.45 -5.26 0.34
N ASP A 50 -10.61 -4.72 -0.05
CA ASP A 50 -11.89 -5.20 0.48
C ASP A 50 -12.09 -6.67 0.07
N PRO A 51 -12.22 -7.61 1.03
CA PRO A 51 -12.40 -9.02 0.73
C PRO A 51 -13.74 -9.33 0.06
N GLN A 52 -14.72 -8.42 0.11
CA GLN A 52 -16.05 -8.60 -0.44
C GLN A 52 -16.21 -8.01 -1.85
N VAL A 53 -15.41 -7.00 -2.22
CA VAL A 53 -15.58 -6.24 -3.47
C VAL A 53 -14.23 -5.94 -4.15
N LEU A 54 -14.01 -6.56 -5.32
CA LEU A 54 -12.88 -6.21 -6.20
C LEU A 54 -13.05 -4.79 -6.75
N GLY A 55 -12.02 -3.96 -6.62
CA GLY A 55 -12.09 -2.54 -6.99
C GLY A 55 -13.07 -1.70 -6.15
N GLY A 56 -13.56 -2.26 -5.04
CA GLY A 56 -14.45 -1.60 -4.09
C GLY A 56 -13.73 -0.59 -3.18
N PRO A 57 -14.41 -0.09 -2.12
CA PRO A 57 -13.78 0.76 -1.12
C PRO A 57 -12.58 0.07 -0.46
N ASP A 58 -11.80 0.85 0.28
CA ASP A 58 -10.67 0.35 1.05
C ASP A 58 -11.09 -0.70 2.08
N GLY A 59 -10.32 -1.79 2.15
CA GLY A 59 -10.54 -2.91 3.06
C GLY A 59 -9.92 -2.68 4.45
N PRO A 60 -9.50 -3.76 5.16
CA PRO A 60 -8.99 -3.64 6.51
C PRO A 60 -7.75 -2.74 6.57
N ARG A 61 -7.72 -1.86 7.57
CA ARG A 61 -6.62 -0.93 7.83
C ARG A 61 -5.81 -1.39 9.04
N THR A 62 -4.49 -1.35 8.89
CA THR A 62 -3.51 -1.57 9.95
C THR A 62 -2.66 -0.31 10.10
N ASP A 63 -2.80 0.38 11.23
CA ASP A 63 -2.02 1.58 11.56
C ASP A 63 -0.67 1.22 12.21
N MET A 64 0.33 2.06 11.98
CA MET A 64 1.67 1.99 12.56
C MET A 64 2.02 3.36 13.11
N ASP A 65 2.15 3.46 14.43
CA ASP A 65 2.63 4.66 15.09
C ASP A 65 4.15 4.56 15.29
N TYR A 66 4.85 5.69 15.16
CA TYR A 66 6.30 5.75 15.33
C TYR A 66 6.70 6.72 16.44
N ASP A 67 7.64 6.30 17.29
CA ASP A 67 8.28 7.21 18.24
C ASP A 67 9.27 8.17 17.54
N ALA A 68 9.83 9.13 18.30
CA ALA A 68 10.82 10.09 17.78
C ALA A 68 12.13 9.43 17.31
N ALA A 69 12.40 8.18 17.72
CA ALA A 69 13.53 7.38 17.26
C ALA A 69 13.23 6.54 16.00
N GLY A 70 12.00 6.64 15.46
CA GLY A 70 11.57 5.91 14.26
C GLY A 70 11.22 4.44 14.51
N ARG A 71 10.99 4.04 15.77
CA ARG A 71 10.56 2.69 16.11
C ARG A 71 9.04 2.60 16.11
N VAL A 72 8.51 1.47 15.64
CA VAL A 72 7.08 1.17 15.69
C VAL A 72 6.65 1.03 17.15
N ILE A 73 5.73 1.88 17.60
CA ILE A 73 4.98 1.72 18.84
C ILE A 73 3.66 1.05 18.47
N ALA A 74 3.70 -0.28 18.31
CA ALA A 74 2.50 -1.04 17.97
C ALA A 74 1.46 -0.93 19.10
N ARG A 75 0.20 -0.77 18.73
CA ARG A 75 -0.97 -0.87 19.61
C ARG A 75 -1.44 -2.31 19.75
#